data_AF-X0HFV8-F1
#
_entry.id   AF-X0HFV8-F1
#
_cell.length_a   1.000
_cell.length_b   1.000
_cell.length_c   1.000
_cell.angle_alpha   90.00
_cell.angle_beta   90.00
_cell.angle_gamma   90.00
#
_symmetry.space_group_name_H-M   'P 1'
#
loop_
_entity.id
_entity.type
_entity.pdbx_description
1 polymer ?
#
loop_
_entity_poly.entity_id
_entity_poly.type
_entity_poly.pdbx_seq_one_letter_code
_entity_poly.pdbx_strand_id
1 'polypeptide(L)'
;MRISIHVYDTYDATEAVSRGRNAIGILISQGWYAGHLFGHIEKRDFRNLYGFRIGAVCLLKVTLSDRTNVHIPSDKTWSSSFGPLSDSQLYNGEIYDSGKSLVEELPPLTAALVPSDGPPVRKLKKLQPKEIFQTVSGKVIVDFGQNFAGCARIIVSGPSGTDIILRNAEVLENGEIETKPPRTTDVPARKFENLDLHFTASAMLRLTTGP
;
A
#
# COMPACT_ATOMS: atom_id res chain seq x y z
N MET A 1 -19.93 19.75 -17.54
CA MET A 1 -18.69 19.05 -17.95
C MET A 1 -17.94 18.71 -16.69
N ARG A 2 -17.76 17.43 -16.33
CA ARG A 2 -16.95 17.04 -15.17
C ARG A 2 -15.48 17.15 -15.58
N ILE A 3 -14.70 17.95 -14.87
CA ILE A 3 -13.24 17.98 -15.01
C ILE A 3 -12.71 16.86 -14.13
N SER A 4 -11.98 15.91 -14.73
CA SER A 4 -11.23 14.90 -13.96
C SER A 4 -9.95 15.52 -13.44
N ILE A 5 -9.65 15.29 -12.16
CA ILE A 5 -8.52 15.88 -11.46
C ILE A 5 -7.69 14.76 -10.85
N HIS A 6 -6.37 14.82 -11.01
CA HIS A 6 -5.40 13.93 -10.38
C HIS A 6 -4.45 14.75 -9.52
N VAL A 7 -4.27 14.35 -8.27
CA VAL A 7 -3.38 15.04 -7.33
C VAL A 7 -1.93 14.60 -7.55
N TYR A 8 -0.98 15.54 -7.47
CA TYR A 8 0.45 15.24 -7.44
C TYR A 8 1.10 15.77 -6.15
N ASP A 9 2.21 15.13 -5.76
CA ASP A 9 3.05 15.54 -4.64
C ASP A 9 4.39 16.10 -5.14
N THR A 10 4.99 16.99 -4.35
CA THR A 10 6.34 17.52 -4.57
C THR A 10 7.21 17.21 -3.36
N TYR A 11 8.42 16.69 -3.61
CA TYR A 11 9.38 16.34 -2.58
C TYR A 11 10.70 17.08 -2.86
N ASP A 12 11.34 17.59 -1.80
CA ASP A 12 12.73 18.02 -1.89
C ASP A 12 13.62 16.78 -1.82
N ALA A 13 14.31 16.50 -2.93
CA ALA A 13 15.20 15.36 -3.09
C ALA A 13 16.68 15.77 -3.09
N THR A 14 17.02 16.99 -2.65
CA THR A 14 18.38 17.55 -2.72
C THR A 14 19.41 16.64 -2.07
N GLU A 15 19.12 16.10 -0.88
CA GLU A 15 20.03 15.21 -0.14
C GLU A 15 20.08 13.78 -0.70
N ALA A 16 19.11 13.39 -1.54
CA ALA A 16 19.05 12.06 -2.15
C ALA A 16 19.85 11.98 -3.46
N VAL A 17 20.23 13.12 -4.04
CA VAL A 17 20.97 13.19 -5.31
C VAL A 17 22.46 13.40 -5.04
N SER A 18 23.29 12.56 -5.65
CA SER A 18 24.75 12.61 -5.51
C SER A 18 25.44 12.90 -6.85
N ARG A 19 26.71 13.29 -6.81
CA ARG A 19 27.52 13.38 -8.04
C ARG A 19 27.73 11.98 -8.64
N GLY A 20 27.63 11.87 -9.96
CA GLY A 20 27.82 10.62 -10.69
C GLY A 20 26.51 9.86 -10.95
N ARG A 21 26.55 8.53 -10.79
CA ARG A 21 25.41 7.67 -11.10
C ARG A 21 24.36 7.74 -10.00
N ASN A 22 23.13 8.06 -10.40
CA ASN A 22 21.95 8.04 -9.55
C ASN A 22 20.93 7.07 -10.15
N ALA A 23 20.01 6.58 -9.32
CA ALA A 23 18.86 5.79 -9.76
C ALA A 23 17.61 6.32 -9.07
N ILE A 24 16.51 6.38 -9.82
CA ILE A 24 15.17 6.69 -9.31
C ILE A 24 14.28 5.49 -9.64
N GLY A 25 13.43 5.10 -8.69
CA GLY A 25 12.48 4.02 -8.85
C GLY A 25 11.13 4.41 -8.24
N ILE A 26 10.05 3.92 -8.82
CA ILE A 26 8.69 4.15 -8.34
C ILE A 26 8.02 2.80 -8.21
N LEU A 27 7.50 2.52 -7.01
CA LEU A 27 6.58 1.40 -6.80
C LEU A 27 5.15 1.92 -6.99
N ILE A 28 4.40 1.30 -7.89
CA ILE A 28 3.00 1.63 -8.15
C ILE A 28 2.10 0.43 -7.86
N SER A 29 0.91 0.70 -7.34
CA SER A 29 -0.13 -0.31 -7.09
C SER A 29 -1.47 0.19 -7.63
N GLN A 30 -2.47 -0.70 -7.60
CA GLN A 30 -3.81 -0.43 -8.15
C GLN A 30 -4.55 0.68 -7.41
N GLY A 31 -4.37 0.77 -6.09
CA GLY A 31 -5.06 1.71 -5.21
C GLY A 31 -6.57 1.77 -5.48
N TRP A 32 -7.19 2.94 -5.26
CA TRP A 32 -8.58 3.18 -5.65
C TRP A 32 -8.78 3.33 -7.17
N TYR A 33 -7.70 3.51 -7.95
CA TYR A 33 -7.81 3.77 -9.38
C TYR A 33 -8.28 2.53 -10.15
N ALA A 34 -7.62 1.40 -9.89
CA ALA A 34 -7.88 0.12 -10.56
C ALA A 34 -8.26 -1.03 -9.59
N GLY A 35 -8.07 -0.83 -8.27
CA GLY A 35 -8.34 -1.87 -7.27
C GLY A 35 -9.83 -2.07 -7.00
N HIS A 36 -10.14 -3.00 -6.09
CA HIS A 36 -11.50 -3.17 -5.59
C HIS A 36 -11.93 -1.95 -4.78
N LEU A 37 -13.18 -1.55 -4.95
CA LEU A 37 -13.89 -0.54 -4.16
C LEU A 37 -15.22 -1.12 -3.71
N PHE A 38 -15.42 -1.19 -2.40
CA PHE A 38 -16.73 -1.45 -1.84
C PHE A 38 -17.56 -0.16 -1.81
N GLY A 39 -18.58 -0.10 -2.66
CA GLY A 39 -19.58 0.95 -2.60
C GLY A 39 -20.54 0.74 -1.43
N HIS A 40 -20.60 1.68 -0.49
CA HIS A 40 -21.71 1.75 0.49
C HIS A 40 -23.07 1.99 -0.19
N ILE A 41 -23.04 2.53 -1.40
CA ILE A 41 -24.21 2.77 -2.26
C ILE A 41 -24.38 1.53 -3.16
N GLU A 42 -25.51 0.84 -3.01
CA GLU A 42 -25.94 -0.36 -3.78
C GLU A 42 -25.30 -1.73 -3.45
N LYS A 43 -24.36 -1.84 -2.49
CA LYS A 43 -23.67 -3.12 -2.16
C LYS A 43 -23.04 -3.82 -3.38
N ARG A 44 -22.56 -3.03 -4.35
CA ARG A 44 -21.87 -3.55 -5.53
C ARG A 44 -20.36 -3.48 -5.31
N ASP A 45 -19.70 -4.56 -5.70
CA ASP A 45 -18.24 -4.64 -5.77
C ASP A 45 -17.81 -4.09 -7.13
N PHE A 46 -16.95 -3.07 -7.11
CA PHE A 46 -16.44 -2.43 -8.32
C PHE A 46 -14.93 -2.59 -8.37
N ARG A 47 -14.41 -2.96 -9.54
CA ARG A 47 -12.98 -2.93 -9.85
C ARG A 47 -12.77 -2.12 -11.13
N ASN A 48 -11.59 -1.52 -11.30
CA ASN A 48 -11.25 -0.74 -12.50
C ASN A 48 -12.19 0.45 -12.74
N LEU A 49 -12.64 1.12 -11.66
CA LEU A 49 -13.62 2.20 -11.76
C LEU A 49 -13.10 3.40 -12.58
N TYR A 50 -11.81 3.71 -12.46
CA TYR A 50 -11.18 4.84 -13.16
C TYR A 50 -10.32 4.39 -14.34
N GLY A 51 -9.84 3.14 -14.34
CA GLY A 51 -9.14 2.56 -15.47
C GLY A 51 -8.67 1.13 -15.21
N PHE A 52 -8.26 0.47 -16.30
CA PHE A 52 -7.82 -0.94 -16.29
C PHE A 52 -6.29 -1.09 -16.21
N ARG A 53 -5.55 0.02 -16.27
CA ARG A 53 -4.09 0.05 -16.31
C ARG A 53 -3.56 1.11 -15.36
N ILE A 54 -2.51 0.77 -14.62
CA ILE A 54 -1.80 1.69 -13.73
C ILE A 54 -0.56 2.23 -14.40
N GLY A 55 -0.19 3.46 -14.06
CA GLY A 55 1.03 4.11 -14.52
C GLY A 55 1.50 5.17 -13.54
N ALA A 56 2.73 5.63 -13.74
CA ALA A 56 3.32 6.72 -12.98
C ALA A 56 3.62 7.91 -13.91
N VAL A 57 3.44 9.11 -13.38
CA VAL A 57 3.99 10.33 -13.98
C VAL A 57 4.98 10.92 -12.97
N CYS A 58 6.21 11.16 -13.41
CA CYS A 58 7.28 11.68 -12.56
C CYS A 58 8.12 12.68 -13.33
N LEU A 59 8.59 13.71 -12.64
CA LEU A 59 9.59 14.64 -13.14
C LEU A 59 10.58 14.96 -12.02
N LEU A 60 11.82 14.48 -12.15
CA LEU A 60 12.91 14.94 -11.32
C LEU A 60 13.55 16.16 -11.98
N LYS A 61 13.53 17.29 -11.28
CA LYS A 61 14.21 18.52 -11.69
C LYS A 61 15.41 18.74 -10.78
N VAL A 62 16.61 18.79 -11.36
CA VAL A 62 17.86 19.06 -10.65
C VAL A 62 18.41 20.41 -11.09
N THR A 63 18.57 21.33 -10.14
CA THR A 63 19.26 22.61 -10.38
C THR A 63 20.73 22.46 -10.02
N LEU A 64 21.60 22.62 -11.02
CA LEU A 64 23.06 22.51 -10.85
C LEU A 64 23.65 23.80 -10.26
N SER A 65 24.92 23.74 -9.84
CA SER A 65 25.61 24.89 -9.20
C SER A 65 25.73 26.11 -10.12
N ASP A 66 25.73 25.91 -11.43
CA ASP A 66 25.72 26.97 -12.45
C ASP A 66 24.30 27.49 -12.78
N ARG A 67 23.29 27.05 -12.02
CA ARG A 67 21.85 27.36 -12.17
C ARG A 67 21.17 26.73 -13.38
N THR A 68 21.85 25.87 -14.13
CA THR A 68 21.20 25.08 -15.19
C THR A 68 20.27 24.02 -14.58
N ASN A 69 19.20 23.68 -15.30
CA ASN A 69 18.24 22.67 -14.86
C ASN A 69 18.32 21.43 -15.72
N VAL A 70 18.52 20.29 -15.09
CA VAL A 70 18.38 18.96 -15.72
C VAL A 70 17.00 18.42 -15.36
N HIS A 71 16.28 17.93 -16.37
CA HIS A 71 14.95 17.34 -16.22
C HIS A 71 15.01 15.87 -16.60
N ILE A 72 14.50 15.02 -15.72
CA ILE A 72 14.43 13.56 -15.92
C ILE A 72 12.96 13.16 -15.79
N PRO A 73 12.20 13.13 -16.89
CA PRO A 73 10.80 12.71 -16.89
C PRO A 73 10.68 11.18 -16.81
N SER A 74 9.50 10.71 -16.40
CA SER A 74 9.04 9.35 -16.71
C SER A 74 8.82 9.22 -18.22
N ASP A 75 9.51 8.28 -18.86
CA ASP A 75 9.42 8.04 -20.31
C ASP A 75 9.77 6.57 -20.67
N LYS A 76 9.90 6.29 -21.97
CA LYS A 76 10.23 4.95 -22.51
C LYS A 76 11.63 4.43 -22.19
N THR A 77 12.52 5.26 -21.63
CA THR A 77 13.87 4.84 -21.24
C THR A 77 13.89 4.13 -19.88
N TRP A 78 12.78 4.17 -19.14
CA TRP A 78 12.63 3.47 -17.86
C TRP A 78 12.54 1.95 -18.06
N SER A 79 12.87 1.21 -17.00
CA SER A 79 12.64 -0.23 -16.89
C SER A 79 11.66 -0.53 -15.77
N SER A 80 10.98 -1.68 -15.85
CA SER A 80 10.01 -2.12 -14.84
C SER A 80 10.21 -3.60 -14.52
N SER A 81 9.71 -3.96 -13.35
CA SER A 81 9.53 -5.32 -12.87
C SER A 81 8.37 -5.25 -11.87
N PHE A 82 7.67 -6.37 -11.64
CA PHE A 82 6.71 -6.44 -10.53
C PHE A 82 7.42 -6.30 -9.16
N GLY A 83 8.75 -6.43 -9.13
CA GLY A 83 9.48 -6.51 -7.87
C GLY A 83 8.99 -7.73 -7.09
N PRO A 84 9.05 -7.71 -5.75
CA PRO A 84 8.50 -8.76 -4.94
C PRO A 84 7.00 -8.61 -4.71
N LEU A 85 6.32 -7.52 -5.11
CA LEU A 85 4.89 -7.29 -4.85
C LEU A 85 4.06 -7.73 -6.06
N SER A 86 3.38 -8.87 -5.97
CA SER A 86 2.58 -9.44 -7.07
C SER A 86 1.11 -9.01 -7.04
N ASP A 87 0.56 -8.71 -5.86
CA ASP A 87 -0.76 -8.10 -5.73
C ASP A 87 -0.82 -7.13 -4.57
N SER A 88 -1.63 -6.08 -4.70
CA SER A 88 -1.79 -5.05 -3.67
C SER A 88 -3.15 -4.40 -3.80
N GLN A 89 -3.99 -4.65 -2.79
CA GLN A 89 -5.38 -4.24 -2.74
C GLN A 89 -5.70 -3.66 -1.38
N LEU A 90 -6.42 -2.54 -1.38
CA LEU A 90 -6.79 -1.83 -0.15
C LEU A 90 -7.59 -2.72 0.84
N TYR A 91 -8.43 -3.60 0.30
CA TYR A 91 -9.32 -4.48 1.08
C TYR A 91 -8.78 -5.91 1.24
N ASN A 92 -8.10 -6.44 0.23
CA ASN A 92 -7.68 -7.85 0.22
C ASN A 92 -6.19 -8.05 0.51
N GLY A 93 -5.49 -6.97 0.88
CA GLY A 93 -4.12 -7.02 1.35
C GLY A 93 -3.10 -7.05 0.23
N GLU A 94 -1.90 -7.55 0.54
CA GLU A 94 -0.78 -7.61 -0.39
C GLU A 94 -0.25 -9.04 -0.52
N ILE A 95 0.05 -9.43 -1.75
CA ILE A 95 0.71 -10.69 -2.09
C ILE A 95 2.07 -10.35 -2.65
N TYR A 96 3.09 -11.06 -2.18
CA TYR A 96 4.45 -10.86 -2.62
C TYR A 96 4.98 -12.09 -3.37
N ASP A 97 5.24 -11.95 -4.68
CA ASP A 97 5.89 -12.93 -5.55
C ASP A 97 6.79 -12.21 -6.57
N SER A 98 7.95 -12.78 -6.85
CA SER A 98 8.97 -12.16 -7.70
C SER A 98 8.75 -12.48 -9.17
N GLY A 99 8.35 -11.46 -9.95
CA GLY A 99 8.13 -11.58 -11.40
C GLY A 99 8.74 -10.43 -12.21
N LYS A 100 9.06 -10.70 -13.48
CA LYS A 100 9.46 -9.65 -14.43
C LYS A 100 8.24 -9.12 -15.19
N SER A 101 8.25 -7.83 -15.50
CA SER A 101 7.27 -7.17 -16.38
C SER A 101 8.00 -6.27 -17.39
N LEU A 102 7.27 -5.71 -18.35
CA LEU A 102 7.79 -4.77 -19.35
C LEU A 102 7.22 -3.37 -19.10
N VAL A 103 7.97 -2.33 -19.49
CA VAL A 103 7.48 -0.95 -19.49
C VAL A 103 6.67 -0.71 -20.74
N GLU A 104 5.54 -0.03 -20.59
CA GLU A 104 4.72 0.41 -21.70
C GLU A 104 4.32 1.88 -21.50
N GLU A 105 4.32 2.65 -22.58
CA GLU A 105 3.77 4.00 -22.58
C GLU A 105 2.23 3.92 -22.58
N LEU A 106 1.60 4.66 -21.66
CA LEU A 106 0.14 4.77 -21.61
C LEU A 106 -0.34 5.97 -22.42
N PRO A 107 -1.61 6.00 -22.84
CA PRO A 107 -2.21 7.19 -23.43
C PRO A 107 -1.99 8.42 -22.53
N PRO A 108 -1.84 9.62 -23.11
CA PRO A 108 -1.65 10.85 -22.34
C PRO A 108 -2.74 11.04 -21.29
N LEU A 109 -2.34 11.56 -20.13
CA LEU A 109 -3.29 11.88 -19.06
C LEU A 109 -4.27 12.95 -19.55
N THR A 110 -5.56 12.64 -19.49
CA THR A 110 -6.62 13.59 -19.84
C THR A 110 -7.11 14.42 -18.65
N ALA A 111 -6.78 13.98 -17.42
CA ALA A 111 -7.09 14.68 -16.19
C ALA A 111 -6.12 15.86 -15.93
N ALA A 112 -6.62 16.92 -15.31
CA ALA A 112 -5.79 18.02 -14.84
C ALA A 112 -4.97 17.60 -13.60
N LEU A 113 -3.67 17.90 -13.60
CA LEU A 113 -2.82 17.70 -12.43
C LEU A 113 -2.92 18.90 -11.49
N VAL A 114 -3.21 18.65 -10.22
CA VAL A 114 -3.32 19.69 -9.19
C VAL A 114 -2.48 19.33 -7.96
N PRO A 115 -1.95 20.32 -7.22
CA PRO A 115 -1.28 20.04 -5.95
C PRO A 115 -2.29 19.55 -4.91
N SER A 116 -1.79 18.84 -3.88
CA SER A 116 -2.62 18.44 -2.74
C SER A 116 -3.03 19.64 -1.87
N ASP A 117 -4.31 19.73 -1.51
CA ASP A 117 -4.83 20.74 -0.57
C ASP A 117 -4.61 20.37 0.91
N GLY A 118 -4.25 19.11 1.19
CA GLY A 118 -4.11 18.57 2.55
C GLY A 118 -2.76 17.90 2.80
N PRO A 119 -2.42 17.66 4.08
CA PRO A 119 -1.21 16.90 4.41
C PRO A 119 -1.34 15.46 3.87
N PRO A 120 -0.24 14.85 3.41
CA PRO A 120 -0.28 13.48 2.91
C PRO A 120 -0.50 12.49 4.06
N VAL A 121 -0.97 11.29 3.73
CA VAL A 121 -1.04 10.17 4.68
C VAL A 121 0.38 9.80 5.11
N ARG A 122 0.63 9.78 6.42
CA ARG A 122 1.94 9.44 7.01
C ARG A 122 1.79 8.44 8.16
N LYS A 123 2.83 7.62 8.36
CA LYS A 123 2.96 6.79 9.57
C LYS A 123 3.19 7.71 10.78
N LEU A 124 2.18 7.87 11.63
CA LEU A 124 2.25 8.81 12.77
C LEU A 124 2.82 8.16 14.04
N LYS A 125 2.51 6.89 14.28
CA LYS A 125 2.87 6.18 15.51
C LYS A 125 3.18 4.73 15.23
N LYS A 126 4.23 4.21 15.87
CA LYS A 126 4.49 2.77 15.96
C LYS A 126 3.82 2.22 17.22
N LEU A 127 3.03 1.17 17.08
CA LEU A 127 2.44 0.43 18.19
C LEU A 127 3.20 -0.88 18.38
N GLN A 128 3.40 -1.26 19.63
CA GLN A 128 3.91 -2.58 20.00
C GLN A 128 2.73 -3.44 20.45
N PRO A 129 2.75 -4.76 20.22
CA PRO A 129 1.77 -5.65 20.80
C PRO A 129 1.74 -5.51 22.32
N LYS A 130 0.54 -5.44 22.88
CA LYS A 130 0.31 -5.51 24.33
C LYS A 130 0.40 -6.95 24.81
N GLU A 131 -0.12 -7.88 24.02
CA GLU A 131 -0.15 -9.30 24.36
C GLU A 131 -0.01 -10.17 23.10
N ILE A 132 0.63 -11.33 23.26
CA ILE A 132 0.72 -12.36 22.24
C ILE A 132 0.39 -13.69 22.89
N PHE A 133 -0.63 -14.39 22.39
CA PHE A 133 -1.09 -15.65 22.98
C PHE A 133 -1.56 -16.64 21.90
N GLN A 134 -1.68 -17.91 22.28
CA GLN A 134 -2.20 -18.95 21.39
C GLN A 134 -3.67 -19.23 21.69
N THR A 135 -4.46 -19.39 20.64
CA THR A 135 -5.86 -19.81 20.76
C THR A 135 -5.96 -21.32 20.95
N VAL A 136 -7.16 -21.80 21.28
CA VAL A 136 -7.45 -23.24 21.41
C VAL A 136 -7.24 -24.00 20.09
N SER A 137 -7.38 -23.36 18.93
CA SER A 137 -7.08 -23.97 17.63
C SER A 137 -5.59 -23.89 17.23
N GLY A 138 -4.72 -23.36 18.10
CA GLY A 138 -3.28 -23.28 17.88
C GLY A 138 -2.83 -22.09 17.03
N LYS A 139 -3.71 -21.13 16.75
CA LYS A 139 -3.35 -19.88 16.07
C LYS A 139 -2.71 -18.91 17.05
N VAL A 140 -1.82 -18.05 16.56
CA VAL A 140 -1.23 -16.98 17.36
C VAL A 140 -2.04 -15.69 17.17
N ILE A 141 -2.46 -15.09 18.27
CA ILE A 141 -3.09 -13.77 18.32
C ILE A 141 -2.06 -12.75 18.79
N VAL A 142 -2.04 -11.60 18.11
CA VAL A 142 -1.25 -10.44 18.47
C VAL A 142 -2.21 -9.31 18.80
N ASP A 143 -2.42 -9.05 20.09
CA ASP A 143 -3.29 -7.97 20.56
C ASP A 143 -2.46 -6.70 20.80
N PHE A 144 -2.82 -5.62 20.12
CA PHE A 144 -2.18 -4.31 20.28
C PHE A 144 -2.78 -3.49 21.44
N GLY A 145 -3.85 -3.99 22.08
CA GLY A 145 -4.57 -3.33 23.17
C GLY A 145 -5.32 -2.05 22.75
N GLN A 146 -5.27 -1.74 21.46
CA GLN A 146 -5.91 -0.59 20.84
C GLN A 146 -6.31 -0.99 19.43
N ASN A 147 -7.47 -0.53 19.02
CA ASN A 147 -7.92 -0.61 17.65
C ASN A 147 -7.45 0.64 16.88
N PHE A 148 -6.75 0.47 15.74
CA PHE A 148 -6.07 1.52 14.98
C PHE A 148 -6.06 1.28 13.45
N ALA A 149 -6.05 2.36 12.66
CA ALA A 149 -5.82 2.25 11.22
C ALA A 149 -4.33 2.18 10.86
N GLY A 150 -3.89 1.14 10.14
CA GLY A 150 -2.51 1.05 9.67
C GLY A 150 -2.08 -0.31 9.13
N CYS A 151 -0.76 -0.53 9.15
CA CYS A 151 -0.08 -1.72 8.65
C CYS A 151 0.73 -2.38 9.76
N ALA A 152 0.71 -3.72 9.82
CA ALA A 152 1.66 -4.48 10.63
C ALA A 152 3.03 -4.53 9.94
N ARG A 153 4.11 -4.47 10.73
CA ARG A 153 5.46 -4.86 10.32
C ARG A 153 5.80 -6.16 11.01
N ILE A 154 6.22 -7.16 10.25
CA ILE A 154 6.66 -8.43 10.79
C ILE A 154 8.11 -8.73 10.44
N ILE A 155 8.78 -9.38 11.37
CA ILE A 155 10.14 -9.92 11.22
C ILE A 155 10.01 -11.41 11.47
N VAL A 156 10.38 -12.22 10.50
CA VAL A 156 10.18 -13.66 10.51
C VAL A 156 11.45 -14.35 10.03
N SER A 157 11.69 -15.54 10.55
CA SER A 157 12.81 -16.40 10.15
C SER A 157 12.29 -17.82 10.09
N GLY A 158 12.59 -18.53 9.02
CA GLY A 158 12.12 -19.90 8.80
C GLY A 158 12.57 -20.45 7.45
N PRO A 159 12.24 -21.72 7.16
CA PRO A 159 12.57 -22.33 5.88
C PRO A 159 11.98 -21.56 4.69
N SER A 160 12.70 -21.53 3.57
CA SER A 160 12.16 -21.00 2.33
C SER A 160 10.93 -21.80 1.90
N GLY A 161 9.88 -21.11 1.44
CA GLY A 161 8.62 -21.72 1.02
C GLY A 161 7.57 -21.86 2.13
N THR A 162 7.88 -21.44 3.36
CA THR A 162 6.87 -21.38 4.43
C THR A 162 5.91 -20.20 4.24
N ASP A 163 4.61 -20.50 4.27
CA ASP A 163 3.55 -19.49 4.20
C ASP A 163 3.26 -18.89 5.59
N ILE A 164 3.16 -17.55 5.66
CA ILE A 164 2.79 -16.82 6.86
C ILE A 164 1.60 -15.94 6.54
N ILE A 165 0.45 -16.27 7.13
CA ILE A 165 -0.81 -15.57 6.89
C ILE A 165 -1.10 -14.65 8.06
N LEU A 166 -1.17 -13.36 7.78
CA LEU A 166 -1.61 -12.32 8.70
C LEU A 166 -3.08 -12.00 8.39
N ARG A 167 -3.96 -12.19 9.37
CA ARG A 167 -5.36 -11.76 9.30
C ARG A 167 -5.61 -10.72 10.36
N ASN A 168 -6.22 -9.62 9.95
CA ASN A 168 -6.66 -8.57 10.85
C ASN A 168 -8.11 -8.83 11.24
N ALA A 169 -8.44 -8.58 12.50
CA ALA A 169 -9.81 -8.65 13.02
C ALA A 169 -10.00 -7.57 14.08
N GLU A 170 -11.21 -7.02 14.17
CA GLU A 170 -11.55 -6.03 15.19
C GLU A 170 -11.97 -6.66 16.52
N VAL A 171 -12.46 -7.90 16.48
CA VAL A 171 -13.03 -8.59 17.64
C VAL A 171 -12.61 -10.06 17.68
N LEU A 172 -12.64 -10.62 18.90
CA LEU A 172 -12.53 -12.05 19.15
C LEU A 172 -13.91 -12.60 19.51
N GLU A 173 -14.25 -13.75 18.95
CA GLU A 173 -15.42 -14.54 19.33
C GLU A 173 -14.93 -15.91 19.82
N ASN A 174 -15.32 -16.30 21.04
CA ASN A 174 -14.90 -17.56 21.66
C ASN A 174 -13.37 -17.79 21.69
N GLY A 175 -12.59 -16.70 21.83
CA GLY A 175 -11.12 -16.77 21.86
C GLY A 175 -10.45 -16.95 20.50
N GLU A 176 -11.19 -16.82 19.41
CA GLU A 176 -10.70 -16.86 18.02
C GLU A 176 -11.00 -15.54 17.32
N ILE A 177 -10.24 -15.20 16.27
CA ILE A 177 -10.59 -14.04 15.43
C ILE A 177 -11.94 -14.27 14.77
N GLU A 178 -12.85 -13.30 14.88
CA GLU A 178 -14.04 -13.30 14.05
C GLU A 178 -13.71 -12.66 12.70
N THR A 179 -13.64 -13.49 11.66
CA THR A 179 -13.45 -13.03 10.28
C THR A 179 -14.77 -12.81 9.57
N LYS A 180 -15.90 -13.12 10.23
CA LYS A 180 -17.22 -12.76 9.73
C LYS A 180 -17.37 -11.25 9.87
N PRO A 181 -17.55 -10.55 8.75
CA PRO A 181 -17.39 -9.12 8.74
C PRO A 181 -18.74 -8.43 9.00
N PRO A 182 -18.77 -7.14 9.35
CA PRO A 182 -19.63 -6.23 8.61
C PRO A 182 -19.07 -6.10 7.16
N ARG A 183 -19.19 -7.17 6.36
CA ARG A 183 -18.70 -7.39 4.96
C ARG A 183 -17.19 -7.13 4.63
N THR A 184 -16.50 -8.26 4.41
CA THR A 184 -15.30 -8.67 3.63
C THR A 184 -13.97 -7.90 3.74
N THR A 185 -12.99 -8.51 4.43
CA THR A 185 -11.54 -8.44 4.11
C THR A 185 -10.83 -9.72 4.58
N ASP A 186 -10.75 -10.74 3.72
CA ASP A 186 -9.81 -11.85 3.92
C ASP A 186 -8.51 -11.50 3.20
N VAL A 187 -7.43 -11.31 3.94
CA VAL A 187 -6.07 -11.16 3.38
C VAL A 187 -5.35 -12.51 3.51
N PRO A 188 -5.07 -13.23 2.40
CA PRO A 188 -4.05 -14.26 2.41
C PRO A 188 -2.68 -13.61 2.25
N ALA A 189 -1.99 -13.31 3.36
CA ALA A 189 -0.59 -12.90 3.28
C ALA A 189 0.30 -14.15 3.06
N ARG A 190 1.35 -14.03 2.24
CA ARG A 190 2.43 -15.04 2.09
C ARG A 190 3.79 -14.36 1.87
N LYS A 191 4.80 -14.97 2.49
CA LYS A 191 6.26 -14.70 2.58
C LYS A 191 6.71 -13.26 2.85
N PHE A 192 7.47 -13.08 3.94
CA PHE A 192 8.25 -11.87 4.18
C PHE A 192 9.63 -12.21 4.76
N GLU A 193 10.66 -11.48 4.37
CA GLU A 193 11.83 -11.22 5.19
C GLU A 193 11.85 -9.69 5.33
N ASN A 194 11.65 -9.16 6.54
CA ASN A 194 11.54 -7.72 6.83
C ASN A 194 10.63 -6.93 5.88
N LEU A 195 9.31 -6.92 6.12
CA LEU A 195 8.38 -6.16 5.28
C LEU A 195 7.56 -5.11 6.06
N ASP A 196 7.57 -3.89 5.53
CA ASP A 196 6.52 -2.90 5.75
C ASP A 196 5.41 -3.14 4.72
N LEU A 197 4.16 -3.39 5.15
CA LEU A 197 3.03 -3.34 4.22
C LEU A 197 2.84 -1.88 3.76
N HIS A 198 2.74 -1.65 2.45
CA HIS A 198 2.87 -0.31 1.87
C HIS A 198 1.54 0.34 1.46
N PHE A 199 0.54 -0.45 1.06
CA PHE A 199 -0.68 0.09 0.43
C PHE A 199 -2.00 -0.44 1.03
N THR A 200 -1.98 -0.96 2.24
CA THR A 200 -3.19 -1.45 2.94
C THR A 200 -3.49 -0.55 4.13
N ALA A 201 -4.77 -0.24 4.37
CA ALA A 201 -5.20 0.47 5.57
C ALA A 201 -6.46 -0.21 6.10
N SER A 202 -6.31 -1.02 7.15
CA SER A 202 -7.47 -1.58 7.87
C SER A 202 -7.76 -0.71 9.07
N ALA A 203 -8.98 -0.16 9.17
CA ALA A 203 -9.47 0.51 10.37
C ALA A 203 -9.87 -0.52 11.44
N MET A 204 -9.83 -0.09 12.69
CA MET A 204 -9.98 -0.96 13.85
C MET A 204 -10.64 -0.06 14.94
N LEU A 205 -11.87 -0.37 15.37
CA LEU A 205 -12.67 0.29 16.43
C LEU A 205 -12.66 -0.31 17.87
N ARG A 206 -12.42 0.52 18.89
CA ARG A 206 -12.52 0.20 20.34
C ARG A 206 -13.92 -0.26 20.77
N LEU A 207 -14.01 -1.25 21.68
CA LEU A 207 -15.14 -1.38 22.60
C LEU A 207 -14.64 -1.55 24.04
N THR A 208 -15.09 -0.67 24.92
CA THR A 208 -15.15 -0.91 26.36
C THR A 208 -16.44 -1.63 26.69
N THR A 209 -16.38 -2.59 27.61
CA THR A 209 -17.50 -2.89 28.51
C THR A 209 -16.95 -3.02 29.92
N GLY A 210 -17.63 -2.35 30.86
CA GLY A 210 -17.22 -2.07 32.24
C GLY A 210 -17.28 -3.27 33.18
N PRO A 211 -17.45 -3.05 34.50
CA PRO A 211 -18.32 -2.02 35.10
C PRO A 211 -17.76 -0.59 35.14
#